data_AF-A0A168KH82-F1
#
_entry.id   AF-A0A168KH82-F1
#
_cell.length_a   1.000
_cell.length_b   1.000
_cell.length_c   1.000
_cell.angle_alpha   90.00
_cell.angle_beta   90.00
_cell.angle_gamma   90.00
#
_symmetry.space_group_name_H-M   'P 1'
#
loop_
_entity.id
_entity.type
_entity.pdbx_description
1 polymer ?
#
loop_
_entity_poly.entity_id
_entity_poly.type
_entity_poly.pdbx_seq_one_letter_code
_entity_poly.pdbx_strand_id
1 'polypeptide(L)'
;MSNIKPFYIDNVKYCVDNGINKLIIFIKNEKSILDVKSYLEENEIEIDLIAVTFPANEKMYKLDEDDELSEFVPEAADGNKIRNILNENNIPLISSALPFEGIVIPGDNFNPYKIIEQTLNMVNSGLPSLVQTLLIATDNGLVMPRERLLVMNSILAIDAFGTNTRLLFHPQEGMKINKIIHE
;
A
#
# COMPACT_ATOMS: atom_id res chain seq x y z
N MET A 1 18.68 2.92 -18.29
CA MET A 1 18.49 1.63 -17.59
C MET A 1 17.82 1.96 -16.28
N SER A 2 16.55 1.60 -16.13
CA SER A 2 15.81 1.80 -14.88
C SER A 2 16.53 1.04 -13.75
N ASN A 3 16.70 1.70 -12.60
CA ASN A 3 17.38 1.11 -11.44
C ASN A 3 16.35 0.37 -10.55
N ILE A 4 15.43 -0.33 -11.20
CA ILE A 4 14.32 -1.03 -10.57
C ILE A 4 14.85 -2.23 -9.79
N LYS A 5 14.41 -2.40 -8.54
CA LYS A 5 14.85 -3.54 -7.73
C LYS A 5 14.30 -4.86 -8.28
N PRO A 6 15.05 -5.98 -8.21
CA PRO A 6 14.58 -7.30 -8.63
C PRO A 6 13.23 -7.68 -8.03
N PHE A 7 13.00 -7.37 -6.75
CA PHE A 7 11.74 -7.63 -6.08
C PHE A 7 10.51 -7.03 -6.80
N TYR A 8 10.61 -5.81 -7.35
CA TYR A 8 9.51 -5.22 -8.12
C TYR A 8 9.29 -5.96 -9.44
N ILE A 9 10.37 -6.32 -10.14
CA ILE A 9 10.30 -7.08 -11.39
C ILE A 9 9.62 -8.43 -11.16
N ASP A 10 10.02 -9.15 -10.10
CA ASP A 10 9.50 -10.49 -9.82
C ASP A 10 8.02 -10.46 -9.43
N ASN A 11 7.57 -9.39 -8.76
CA ASN A 11 6.15 -9.16 -8.49
C ASN A 11 5.35 -8.80 -9.75
N VAL A 12 5.92 -8.04 -10.68
CA VAL A 12 5.29 -7.81 -12.01
C VAL A 12 5.17 -9.11 -12.79
N LYS A 13 6.23 -9.94 -12.83
CA LYS A 13 6.16 -11.27 -13.46
C LYS A 13 5.11 -12.15 -12.79
N TYR A 14 5.06 -12.15 -11.46
CA TYR A 14 4.03 -12.86 -10.73
C TYR A 14 2.62 -12.42 -11.14
N CYS A 15 2.38 -11.12 -11.31
CA CYS A 15 1.10 -10.62 -11.81
C CYS A 15 0.76 -11.17 -13.19
N VAL A 16 1.71 -11.11 -14.13
CA VAL A 16 1.53 -11.62 -15.50
C VAL A 16 1.22 -13.12 -15.50
N ASP A 17 2.04 -13.92 -14.80
CA ASP A 17 1.89 -15.38 -14.72
C ASP A 17 0.56 -15.82 -14.09
N ASN A 18 -0.06 -14.95 -13.29
CA ASN A 18 -1.29 -15.24 -12.55
C ASN A 18 -2.53 -14.48 -13.05
N GLY A 19 -2.42 -13.73 -14.15
CA GLY A 19 -3.51 -12.93 -14.72
C GLY A 19 -4.03 -11.85 -13.77
N ILE A 20 -3.12 -11.20 -13.04
CA ILE A 20 -3.44 -10.08 -12.15
C ILE A 20 -3.16 -8.78 -12.89
N ASN A 21 -4.20 -7.97 -13.09
CA ASN A 21 -4.12 -6.79 -13.96
C ASN A 21 -3.95 -5.48 -13.19
N LYS A 22 -3.87 -5.52 -11.85
CA LYS A 22 -3.79 -4.34 -10.99
C LYS A 22 -2.75 -4.53 -9.89
N LEU A 23 -1.94 -3.51 -9.69
CA LEU A 23 -0.86 -3.47 -8.71
C LEU A 23 -0.95 -2.20 -7.88
N ILE A 24 -1.10 -2.35 -6.57
CA ILE A 24 -1.04 -1.25 -5.61
C ILE A 24 0.34 -1.22 -4.98
N ILE A 25 0.95 -0.04 -4.93
CA ILE A 25 2.21 0.18 -4.23
C ILE A 25 1.99 1.19 -3.11
N PHE A 26 2.35 0.80 -1.88
CA PHE A 26 2.46 1.72 -0.77
C PHE A 26 3.77 2.51 -0.89
N ILE A 27 3.67 3.82 -1.07
CA ILE A 27 4.81 4.68 -1.42
C ILE A 27 5.09 5.77 -0.37
N LYS A 28 6.38 6.13 -0.25
CA LYS A 28 6.83 7.33 0.48
C LYS A 28 7.17 8.49 -0.46
N ASN A 29 7.51 8.19 -1.71
CA ASN A 29 7.84 9.10 -2.81
C ASN A 29 7.48 8.44 -4.15
N GLU A 30 7.60 9.16 -5.25
CA GLU A 30 7.26 8.72 -6.61
C GLU A 30 8.22 7.69 -7.20
N LYS A 31 9.47 7.62 -6.70
CA LYS A 31 10.55 6.96 -7.42
C LYS A 31 10.27 5.50 -7.76
N SER A 32 9.91 4.68 -6.76
CA SER A 32 9.71 3.25 -6.98
C SER A 32 8.53 2.93 -7.89
N ILE A 33 7.44 3.69 -7.80
CA ILE A 33 6.28 3.44 -8.66
C ILE A 33 6.52 3.93 -10.10
N LEU A 34 7.30 5.00 -10.29
CA LEU A 34 7.74 5.43 -11.62
C LEU A 34 8.73 4.44 -12.23
N ASP A 35 9.65 3.87 -11.44
CA ASP A 35 10.55 2.81 -11.91
C ASP A 35 9.74 1.59 -12.41
N VAL A 36 8.69 1.20 -11.67
CA VAL A 36 7.76 0.13 -12.10
C VAL A 36 6.99 0.54 -13.35
N LYS A 37 6.47 1.77 -13.43
CA LYS A 37 5.76 2.29 -14.60
C LYS A 37 6.62 2.23 -15.87
N SER A 38 7.87 2.70 -15.80
CA SER A 38 8.81 2.61 -16.91
C SER A 38 9.09 1.17 -17.32
N TYR A 39 9.24 0.25 -16.35
CA TYR A 39 9.42 -1.17 -16.65
C TYR A 39 8.21 -1.78 -17.38
N LEU A 40 6.98 -1.43 -16.95
CA LEU A 40 5.76 -1.88 -17.64
C LEU A 40 5.70 -1.36 -19.08
N GLU A 41 6.03 -0.09 -19.30
CA GLU A 41 6.03 0.53 -20.63
C GLU A 41 7.12 -0.05 -21.55
N GLU A 42 8.34 -0.22 -21.05
CA GLU A 42 9.47 -0.79 -21.79
C GLU A 42 9.21 -2.25 -22.24
N ASN A 43 8.35 -2.97 -21.53
CA ASN A 43 8.04 -4.39 -21.79
C ASN A 43 6.60 -4.61 -22.31
N GLU A 44 5.88 -3.54 -22.64
CA GLU A 44 4.48 -3.60 -23.15
C GLU A 44 3.54 -4.42 -22.23
N ILE A 45 3.70 -4.29 -20.92
CA ILE A 45 2.91 -5.00 -19.91
C ILE A 45 1.73 -4.13 -19.47
N GLU A 46 0.51 -4.63 -19.66
CA GLU A 46 -0.72 -3.95 -19.26
C GLU A 46 -1.11 -4.31 -17.80
N ILE A 47 -0.59 -3.53 -16.84
CA ILE A 47 -1.00 -3.59 -15.43
C ILE A 47 -1.34 -2.19 -14.95
N ASP A 48 -2.52 -2.02 -14.36
CA ASP A 48 -2.96 -0.78 -13.73
C ASP A 48 -2.19 -0.54 -12.43
N LEU A 49 -1.49 0.60 -12.34
CA LEU A 49 -0.78 1.02 -11.14
C LEU A 49 -1.64 1.94 -10.29
N ILE A 50 -1.64 1.70 -8.98
CA ILE A 50 -2.26 2.59 -7.98
C ILE A 50 -1.22 2.89 -6.91
N ALA A 51 -1.06 4.17 -6.58
CA ALA A 51 -0.27 4.60 -5.44
C ALA A 51 -1.17 4.79 -4.21
N VAL A 52 -0.74 4.27 -3.07
CA VAL A 52 -1.30 4.60 -1.76
C VAL A 52 -0.17 5.13 -0.88
N THR A 53 -0.47 6.14 -0.07
CA THR A 53 0.49 6.73 0.86
C THR A 53 -0.17 6.98 2.21
N PHE A 54 0.63 7.45 3.16
CA PHE A 54 0.21 7.89 4.49
C PHE A 54 -0.89 8.96 4.43
N PRO A 55 -1.69 9.10 5.50
CA PRO A 55 -2.61 10.22 5.67
C PRO A 55 -1.94 11.58 5.40
N ALA A 56 -2.66 12.46 4.70
CA ALA A 56 -2.11 13.72 4.27
C ALA A 56 -1.79 14.62 5.46
N ASN A 57 -0.63 15.29 5.40
CA ASN A 57 -0.13 16.16 6.47
C ASN A 57 0.19 15.43 7.80
N GLU A 58 0.22 14.10 7.79
CA GLU A 58 0.59 13.36 8.99
C GLU A 58 2.09 13.41 9.25
N LYS A 59 2.44 13.74 10.48
CA LYS A 59 3.80 13.85 10.97
C LYS A 59 4.28 12.47 11.38
N MET A 60 5.33 12.00 10.72
CA MET A 60 6.02 10.77 11.05
C MET A 60 7.25 11.09 11.88
N TYR A 61 7.61 10.16 12.77
CA TYR A 61 8.78 10.28 13.63
C TYR A 61 9.83 9.26 13.22
N LYS A 62 11.09 9.70 13.19
CA LYS A 62 12.24 8.83 12.96
C LYS A 62 13.28 9.10 14.04
N LEU A 63 13.71 8.03 14.70
CA LEU A 63 14.92 8.03 15.52
C LEU A 63 16.13 8.03 14.59
N ASP A 64 17.04 8.98 14.77
CA ASP A 64 18.35 8.95 14.12
C ASP A 64 19.34 8.06 14.90
N GLU A 65 20.60 8.05 14.45
CA GLU A 65 21.66 7.22 15.03
C GLU A 65 22.06 7.67 16.44
N ASP A 66 21.71 8.90 16.83
CA ASP A 66 21.99 9.50 18.14
C ASP A 66 20.79 9.44 19.11
N ASP A 67 19.77 8.63 18.78
CA ASP A 67 18.48 8.52 19.48
C ASP A 67 17.69 9.86 19.53
N GLU A 68 18.02 10.84 18.68
CA GLU A 68 17.23 12.06 18.54
C GLU A 68 16.00 11.81 17.64
N LEU A 69 14.87 12.34 18.10
CA LEU A 69 13.59 12.21 17.41
C LEU A 69 13.48 13.32 16.36
N SER A 70 13.57 12.95 15.09
CA SER A 70 13.29 13.85 13.95
C SER A 70 11.86 13.68 13.45
N GLU A 71 11.19 14.79 13.15
CA GLU A 71 9.85 14.81 12.58
C GLU A 71 9.94 15.04 11.06
N PHE A 72 9.18 14.27 10.28
CA PHE A 72 9.10 14.45 8.83
C PHE A 72 7.71 14.08 8.30
N VAL A 73 7.33 14.65 7.15
CA VAL A 73 6.15 14.21 6.39
C VAL A 73 6.63 13.48 5.15
N PRO A 74 6.13 12.27 4.85
CA PRO A 74 6.48 11.57 3.61
C PRO A 74 6.14 12.43 2.39
N GLU A 75 7.05 12.55 1.41
CA GLU A 75 6.84 13.42 0.24
C GLU A 75 5.55 13.11 -0.54
N ALA A 76 5.19 11.82 -0.64
CA ALA A 76 3.94 11.42 -1.28
C ALA A 76 2.69 11.88 -0.51
N ALA A 77 2.79 12.12 0.80
CA ALA A 77 1.73 12.64 1.66
C ALA A 77 1.83 14.17 1.90
N ASP A 78 2.84 14.83 1.30
CA ASP A 78 3.12 16.26 1.47
C ASP A 78 2.70 17.08 0.23
N GLY A 79 1.54 17.72 0.32
CA GLY A 79 1.02 18.60 -0.72
C GLY A 79 0.65 17.89 -2.03
N ASN A 80 0.80 18.60 -3.16
CA ASN A 80 0.31 18.17 -4.47
C ASN A 80 1.41 17.80 -5.48
N LYS A 81 2.70 17.97 -5.15
CA LYS A 81 3.80 17.75 -6.11
C LYS A 81 3.80 16.32 -6.64
N ILE A 82 3.86 15.34 -5.74
CA ILE A 82 3.88 13.92 -6.11
C ILE A 82 2.56 13.50 -6.76
N ARG A 83 1.44 14.01 -6.26
CA ARG A 83 0.12 13.78 -6.88
C ARG A 83 0.08 14.21 -8.34
N ASN A 84 0.63 15.39 -8.66
CA ASN A 84 0.66 15.90 -10.03
C ASN A 84 1.56 15.03 -10.93
N ILE A 85 2.76 14.66 -10.45
CA ILE A 85 3.67 13.77 -11.18
C ILE A 85 3.00 12.44 -11.50
N LEU A 86 2.32 11.84 -10.53
CA LEU A 86 1.64 10.55 -10.73
C LEU A 86 0.42 10.68 -11.66
N ASN A 87 -0.35 11.77 -11.56
CA ASN A 87 -1.45 12.05 -12.48
C ASN A 87 -0.98 12.21 -13.94
N GLU A 88 0.15 12.87 -14.18
CA GLU A 88 0.76 12.98 -15.52
C GLU A 88 1.14 11.62 -16.11
N ASN A 89 1.39 10.62 -15.25
CA ASN A 89 1.69 9.24 -15.63
C ASN A 89 0.45 8.31 -15.59
N ASN A 90 -0.75 8.87 -15.42
CA ASN A 90 -2.02 8.14 -15.26
C ASN A 90 -2.05 7.18 -14.06
N ILE A 91 -1.35 7.54 -12.97
CA ILE A 91 -1.28 6.75 -11.74
C ILE A 91 -2.08 7.48 -10.65
N PRO A 92 -3.24 6.97 -10.21
CA PRO A 92 -3.96 7.58 -9.11
C PRO A 92 -3.20 7.44 -7.79
N LEU A 93 -3.13 8.53 -7.03
CA LEU A 93 -2.58 8.57 -5.67
C LEU A 93 -3.69 8.73 -4.64
N ILE A 94 -3.82 7.78 -3.72
CA ILE A 94 -4.70 7.91 -2.55
C ILE A 94 -3.88 8.18 -1.30
N SER A 95 -4.37 9.14 -0.52
CA SER A 95 -3.97 9.37 0.86
C SER A 95 -5.26 9.42 1.69
N SER A 96 -5.33 8.62 2.74
CA SER A 96 -6.49 8.50 3.62
C SER A 96 -6.07 8.02 5.00
N ALA A 97 -6.94 8.17 6.00
CA ALA A 97 -6.72 7.64 7.34
C ALA A 97 -6.42 6.13 7.29
N LEU A 98 -5.48 5.67 8.12
CA LEU A 98 -5.10 4.27 8.21
C LEU A 98 -6.23 3.47 8.90
N PRO A 99 -6.82 2.44 8.26
CA PRO A 99 -8.00 1.73 8.78
C PRO A 99 -7.82 1.08 10.15
N PHE A 100 -6.60 0.76 10.58
CA PHE A 100 -6.33 0.17 11.89
C PHE A 100 -5.96 1.19 12.96
N GLU A 101 -5.79 2.45 12.58
CA GLU A 101 -5.58 3.54 13.52
C GLU A 101 -6.94 4.04 14.03
N GLY A 102 -7.14 3.89 15.34
CA GLY A 102 -8.33 4.39 16.02
C GLY A 102 -8.27 5.90 16.20
N ILE A 103 -9.42 6.50 16.47
CA ILE A 103 -9.48 7.90 16.91
C ILE A 103 -8.78 8.00 18.27
N VAL A 104 -7.81 8.91 18.37
CA VAL A 104 -7.13 9.18 19.64
C VAL A 104 -8.11 9.91 20.57
N ILE A 105 -8.52 9.24 21.65
CA ILE A 105 -9.41 9.81 22.68
C ILE A 105 -8.56 10.06 23.93
N PRO A 106 -8.37 11.32 24.37
CA PRO A 106 -7.61 11.60 25.59
C PRO A 106 -8.15 10.84 26.80
N GLY A 107 -7.30 10.04 27.44
CA GLY A 107 -7.66 9.23 28.61
C GLY A 107 -8.30 7.87 28.30
N ASP A 108 -8.51 7.53 27.01
CA ASP A 108 -8.97 6.22 26.58
C ASP A 108 -8.03 5.65 25.50
N ASN A 109 -7.50 4.46 25.76
CA ASN A 109 -6.58 3.77 24.86
C ASN A 109 -7.25 2.61 24.10
N PHE A 110 -8.59 2.52 24.15
CA PHE A 110 -9.31 1.46 23.48
C PHE A 110 -9.32 1.65 21.95
N ASN A 111 -8.52 0.85 21.25
CA ASN A 111 -8.60 0.68 19.80
C ASN A 111 -8.82 -0.81 19.48
N PRO A 112 -10.04 -1.24 19.10
CA PRO A 112 -10.30 -2.64 18.80
C PRO A 112 -9.52 -3.14 17.58
N TYR A 113 -9.13 -2.26 16.66
CA TYR A 113 -8.38 -2.61 15.47
C TYR A 113 -6.90 -2.95 15.75
N LYS A 114 -6.38 -2.54 16.92
CA LYS A 114 -5.00 -2.86 17.33
C LYS A 114 -4.75 -4.36 17.45
N ILE A 115 -5.77 -5.15 17.81
CA ILE A 115 -5.66 -6.62 17.87
C ILE A 115 -5.44 -7.20 16.47
N ILE A 116 -6.11 -6.65 15.46
CA ILE A 116 -5.97 -7.06 14.06
C ILE A 116 -4.54 -6.78 13.60
N GLU A 117 -4.08 -5.55 13.85
CA GLU A 117 -2.73 -5.12 13.52
C GLU A 117 -1.66 -6.02 14.17
N GLN A 118 -1.78 -6.27 15.48
CA GLN A 118 -0.87 -7.16 16.22
C GLN A 118 -0.88 -8.58 15.67
N THR A 119 -2.06 -9.11 15.32
CA THR A 119 -2.20 -10.46 14.76
C THR A 119 -1.50 -10.57 13.40
N LEU A 120 -1.69 -9.57 12.52
CA LEU A 120 -1.01 -9.53 11.22
C LEU A 120 0.52 -9.36 11.39
N ASN A 121 0.95 -8.55 12.35
CA ASN A 121 2.35 -8.34 12.69
C ASN A 121 3.05 -9.63 13.15
N MET A 122 2.33 -10.55 13.81
CA MET A 122 2.89 -11.87 14.19
C MET A 122 3.27 -12.72 12.98
N VAL A 123 2.62 -12.51 11.82
CA VAL A 123 2.94 -13.20 10.56
C VAL A 123 4.09 -12.48 9.85
N ASN A 124 3.97 -11.17 9.67
CA ASN A 124 5.03 -10.32 9.10
C ASN A 124 4.78 -8.85 9.46
N SER A 125 5.83 -8.12 9.84
CA SER A 125 5.75 -6.72 10.28
C SER A 125 5.25 -5.74 9.20
N GLY A 126 5.39 -6.08 7.91
CA GLY A 126 4.86 -5.29 6.80
C GLY A 126 3.40 -5.60 6.46
N LEU A 127 2.85 -6.71 6.95
CA LEU A 127 1.53 -7.19 6.55
C LEU A 127 0.38 -6.26 6.95
N PRO A 128 0.34 -5.66 8.16
CA PRO A 128 -0.73 -4.72 8.50
C PRO A 128 -0.76 -3.52 7.55
N SER A 129 0.40 -3.03 7.12
CA SER A 129 0.50 -1.91 6.17
C SER A 129 -0.08 -2.27 4.80
N LEU A 130 0.19 -3.48 4.29
CA LEU A 130 -0.37 -3.92 2.99
C LEU A 130 -1.87 -4.16 3.06
N VAL A 131 -2.37 -4.75 4.16
CA VAL A 131 -3.81 -4.92 4.36
C VAL A 131 -4.51 -3.57 4.43
N GLN A 132 -3.99 -2.62 5.19
CA GLN A 132 -4.54 -1.26 5.26
C GLN A 132 -4.51 -0.55 3.91
N THR A 133 -3.44 -0.74 3.13
CA THR A 133 -3.29 -0.18 1.78
C THR A 133 -4.40 -0.69 0.85
N LEU A 134 -4.69 -1.99 0.88
CA LEU A 134 -5.78 -2.59 0.11
C LEU A 134 -7.16 -2.06 0.53
N LEU A 135 -7.37 -1.95 1.84
CA LEU A 135 -8.61 -1.41 2.40
C LEU A 135 -8.84 0.04 1.99
N ILE A 136 -7.82 0.89 2.08
CA ILE A 136 -7.86 2.28 1.63
C ILE A 136 -8.23 2.36 0.14
N ALA A 137 -7.57 1.57 -0.70
CA ALA A 137 -7.85 1.59 -2.14
C ALA A 137 -9.27 1.12 -2.48
N THR A 138 -9.78 0.14 -1.75
CA THR A 138 -11.14 -0.38 -1.93
C THR A 138 -12.19 0.61 -1.43
N ASP A 139 -11.99 1.19 -0.25
CA ASP A 139 -12.92 2.18 0.32
C ASP A 139 -12.98 3.48 -0.49
N ASN A 140 -11.92 3.81 -1.23
CA ASN A 140 -11.89 4.96 -2.15
C ASN A 140 -12.34 4.61 -3.58
N GLY A 141 -12.80 3.38 -3.83
CA GLY A 141 -13.40 3.00 -5.12
C GLY A 141 -12.42 2.76 -6.28
N LEU A 142 -11.11 2.68 -6.03
CA LEU A 142 -10.13 2.29 -7.06
C LEU A 142 -10.01 0.77 -7.21
N VAL A 143 -10.46 0.03 -6.20
CA VAL A 143 -10.55 -1.42 -6.20
C VAL A 143 -12.00 -1.80 -5.95
N MET A 144 -12.52 -2.72 -6.74
CA MET A 144 -13.83 -3.31 -6.48
C MET A 144 -13.72 -4.41 -5.42
N PRO A 145 -14.71 -4.56 -4.52
CA PRO A 145 -14.77 -5.73 -3.66
C PRO A 145 -14.67 -7.01 -4.48
N ARG A 146 -13.88 -7.98 -3.99
CA ARG A 146 -13.60 -9.27 -4.65
C ARG A 146 -12.84 -9.17 -5.99
N GLU A 147 -12.32 -8.01 -6.33
CA GLU A 147 -11.28 -7.88 -7.35
C GLU A 147 -9.98 -8.48 -6.82
N ARG A 148 -9.30 -9.31 -7.63
CA ARG A 148 -7.98 -9.87 -7.29
C ARG A 148 -6.90 -8.92 -7.77
N LEU A 149 -5.97 -8.57 -6.89
CA LEU A 149 -4.86 -7.70 -7.21
C LEU A 149 -3.62 -8.03 -6.37
N LEU A 150 -2.49 -7.46 -6.76
CA LEU A 150 -1.28 -7.49 -5.96
C LEU A 150 -1.14 -6.16 -5.21
N VAL A 151 -0.80 -6.23 -3.92
CA VAL A 151 -0.52 -5.06 -3.08
C VAL A 151 0.87 -5.22 -2.51
N MET A 152 1.71 -4.21 -2.64
CA MET A 152 3.11 -4.31 -2.23
C MET A 152 3.67 -3.03 -1.61
N ASN A 153 4.77 -3.22 -0.88
CA ASN A 153 5.69 -2.17 -0.46
C ASN A 153 7.09 -2.55 -0.95
N SER A 154 8.14 -1.94 -0.39
CA SER A 154 9.52 -2.16 -0.85
C SER A 154 10.10 -3.55 -0.57
N ILE A 155 9.47 -4.38 0.27
CA ILE A 155 10.03 -5.66 0.75
C ILE A 155 9.00 -6.81 0.82
N LEU A 156 7.71 -6.49 0.71
CA LEU A 156 6.61 -7.43 0.89
C LEU A 156 5.54 -7.18 -0.16
N ALA A 157 4.93 -8.25 -0.68
CA ALA A 157 3.75 -8.19 -1.50
C ALA A 157 2.72 -9.25 -1.07
N ILE A 158 1.45 -8.97 -1.31
CA ILE A 158 0.34 -9.90 -1.10
C ILE A 158 -0.53 -9.97 -2.34
N ASP A 159 -0.87 -11.19 -2.73
CA ASP A 159 -1.94 -11.49 -3.69
C ASP A 159 -3.23 -11.63 -2.89
N ALA A 160 -4.15 -10.71 -3.10
CA ALA A 160 -5.35 -10.63 -2.28
C ALA A 160 -6.58 -10.17 -3.06
N PHE A 161 -7.73 -10.42 -2.46
CA PHE A 161 -9.01 -9.91 -2.91
C PHE A 161 -9.39 -8.67 -2.09
N GLY A 162 -9.76 -7.59 -2.78
CA GLY A 162 -10.24 -6.36 -2.14
C GLY A 162 -11.53 -6.56 -1.35
N THR A 163 -11.70 -5.79 -0.29
CA THR A 163 -12.95 -5.69 0.49
C THR A 163 -13.04 -4.31 1.13
N ASN A 164 -14.25 -3.87 1.45
CA ASN A 164 -14.41 -2.66 2.24
C ASN A 164 -14.02 -2.92 3.70
N THR A 165 -13.45 -1.91 4.37
CA THR A 165 -12.99 -2.05 5.78
C THR A 165 -14.06 -2.60 6.70
N ARG A 166 -15.31 -2.13 6.56
CA ARG A 166 -16.46 -2.58 7.38
C ARG A 166 -16.81 -4.07 7.20
N LEU A 167 -16.34 -4.69 6.12
CA LEU A 167 -16.60 -6.09 5.76
C LEU A 167 -15.37 -6.98 5.92
N LEU A 168 -14.26 -6.49 6.50
CA LEU A 168 -12.97 -7.19 6.57
C LEU A 168 -13.09 -8.68 6.95
N PHE A 169 -13.94 -9.00 7.93
CA PHE A 169 -14.16 -10.37 8.44
C PHE A 169 -15.49 -10.99 7.99
N HIS A 170 -16.18 -10.41 7.01
CA HIS A 170 -17.42 -10.98 6.49
C HIS A 170 -17.12 -12.34 5.86
N PRO A 171 -17.87 -13.41 6.18
CA PRO A 171 -17.54 -14.76 5.75
C PRO A 171 -17.53 -14.98 4.23
N GLN A 172 -18.25 -14.14 3.48
CA GLN A 172 -18.36 -14.24 2.02
C GLN A 172 -17.73 -13.06 1.27
N GLU A 173 -17.62 -11.90 1.93
CA GLU A 173 -17.22 -10.63 1.30
C GLU A 173 -15.93 -10.08 1.92
N GLY A 174 -15.41 -10.74 2.95
CA GLY A 174 -14.22 -10.31 3.65
C GLY A 174 -12.96 -10.50 2.83
N MET A 175 -11.87 -9.94 3.37
CA MET A 175 -10.60 -9.98 2.68
C MET A 175 -10.10 -11.43 2.62
N LYS A 176 -9.55 -11.79 1.47
CA LYS A 176 -8.85 -13.06 1.30
C LYS A 176 -7.45 -12.79 0.76
N ILE A 177 -6.44 -13.20 1.54
CA ILE A 177 -5.04 -13.23 1.10
C ILE A 177 -4.77 -14.62 0.55
N ASN A 178 -4.44 -14.71 -0.74
CA ASN A 178 -4.13 -15.97 -1.41
C ASN A 178 -2.67 -16.37 -1.19
N LYS A 179 -1.77 -15.38 -1.23
CA LYS A 179 -0.32 -15.60 -1.10
C LYS A 179 0.37 -14.38 -0.51
N ILE A 180 1.36 -14.64 0.33
CA ILE A 180 2.32 -13.65 0.80
C ILE A 180 3.65 -13.90 0.06
N ILE A 181 4.25 -12.85 -0.48
CA ILE A 181 5.46 -12.89 -1.29
C ILE A 181 6.51 -11.99 -0.63
N HIS A 182 7.68 -12.54 -0.39
CA HIS A 182 8.80 -11.86 0.25
C HIS A 182 9.96 -11.68 -0.74
N GLU A 183 10.82 -10.70 -0.49
CA GLU A 183 12.13 -10.59 -1.15
C GLU A 183 13.02 -11.82 -0.89
#